data_AF-A0A932SSK2-F1
#
_entry.id   AF-A0A932SSK2-F1
#
_cell.length_a   1.000
_cell.length_b   1.000
_cell.length_c   1.000
_cell.angle_alpha   90.00
_cell.angle_beta   90.00
_cell.angle_gamma   90.00
#
_symmetry.space_group_name_H-M   'P 1'
#
loop_
_entity.id
_entity.type
_entity.pdbx_description
1 polymer ?
#
loop_
_entity_poly.entity_id
_entity_poly.type
_entity_poly.pdbx_seq_one_letter_code
_entity_poly.pdbx_strand_id
1 'polypeptide(L)'
;MRELRVWLTDDLCPVIEDYVGRPRFQKFACWPLQALTEGAETPDRQLIVAVDGTIVAMAKTLSELSTDPAAREQLDKQNLRKGLAVEELVEIGANSCRRLGIRSEQVNVLQVGLNQVSEIAGRPWKDLVCATDYFEPEQEWNDSDDGHSVQRAELIVSANPELHAIGNFVVRGLLQRIDSICAPLEMVRGWCLTALAGMPKNWAERRQRIESQWDELQQQVARLRAGCVTGSDNHLRESCIILTQVYAAFHPAPDMAWLGLPDAVIREGANVLRVRLQQFDSAEMIERIAAAVVDLAQLYKDCDVDLSARDEAIAGGGLVIDVGQVNVFWEGLLVGEDLKGRPWDLLVALARKAKLRAQVEERDLQLDDGRSDSFMPTNRNRLKLALPAGLDQLIVRGNIPRSYRLKLEPQRIHIIERKL
;
A
#
# COMPACT_ATOMS: atom_id res chain seq x y z
N MET A 1 -29.68 9.65 -2.36
CA MET A 1 -29.23 8.72 -3.44
C MET A 1 -28.93 9.39 -4.78
N ARG A 2 -29.91 9.99 -5.50
CA ARG A 2 -29.64 10.60 -6.82
C ARG A 2 -28.65 11.76 -6.73
N GLU A 3 -28.80 12.64 -5.74
CA GLU A 3 -27.91 13.78 -5.50
C GLU A 3 -26.48 13.34 -5.16
N LEU A 4 -26.31 12.32 -4.30
CA LEU A 4 -24.99 11.76 -3.99
C LEU A 4 -24.29 11.20 -5.23
N ARG A 5 -25.02 10.46 -6.08
CA ARG A 5 -24.45 9.91 -7.31
C ARG A 5 -24.03 11.02 -8.27
N VAL A 6 -24.85 12.06 -8.42
CA VAL A 6 -24.53 13.24 -9.23
C VAL A 6 -23.28 13.92 -8.69
N TRP A 7 -23.20 14.17 -7.37
CA TRP A 7 -22.02 14.76 -6.76
C TRP A 7 -20.75 13.92 -7.01
N LEU A 8 -20.82 12.60 -6.82
CA LEU A 8 -19.65 11.73 -7.04
C LEU A 8 -19.22 11.68 -8.52
N THR A 9 -20.17 11.62 -9.45
CA THR A 9 -19.89 11.41 -10.88
C THR A 9 -19.60 12.71 -11.62
N ASP A 10 -20.39 13.76 -11.36
CA ASP A 10 -20.42 14.98 -12.16
C ASP A 10 -19.60 16.11 -11.53
N ASP A 11 -19.42 16.11 -10.20
CA ASP A 11 -18.63 17.14 -9.50
C ASP A 11 -17.26 16.61 -9.07
N LEU A 12 -17.22 15.45 -8.40
CA LEU A 12 -16.01 14.93 -7.76
C LEU A 12 -15.08 14.21 -8.74
N CYS A 13 -15.59 13.29 -9.57
CA CYS A 13 -14.74 12.57 -10.52
C CYS A 13 -13.95 13.48 -11.48
N PRO A 14 -14.51 14.55 -12.05
CA PRO A 14 -13.75 15.48 -12.89
C PRO A 14 -12.61 16.16 -12.12
N VAL A 15 -12.86 16.55 -10.85
CA VAL A 15 -11.79 17.08 -10.00
C VAL A 15 -10.70 16.04 -9.83
N ILE A 16 -11.04 14.79 -9.47
CA ILE A 16 -10.04 13.74 -9.25
C ILE A 16 -9.26 13.42 -10.54
N GLU A 17 -9.91 13.46 -11.72
CA GLU A 17 -9.29 13.24 -13.03
C GLU A 17 -8.09 14.18 -13.26
N ASP A 18 -8.18 15.45 -12.82
CA ASP A 18 -7.09 16.42 -12.91
C ASP A 18 -5.86 16.09 -12.02
N TYR A 19 -6.02 15.20 -11.04
CA TYR A 19 -4.98 14.83 -10.07
C TYR A 19 -4.46 13.41 -10.22
N VAL A 20 -5.24 12.45 -10.73
CA VAL A 20 -4.81 11.03 -10.84
C VAL A 20 -3.57 10.86 -11.73
N GLY A 21 -3.35 11.76 -12.68
CA GLY A 21 -2.14 11.79 -13.51
C GLY A 21 -0.92 12.40 -12.83
N ARG A 22 -1.06 12.99 -11.64
CA ARG A 22 0.03 13.72 -10.97
C ARG A 22 0.91 12.77 -10.15
N PRO A 23 2.25 12.84 -10.29
CA PRO A 23 3.16 11.91 -9.61
C PRO A 23 3.03 11.87 -8.09
N ARG A 24 2.80 13.01 -7.40
CA ARG A 24 2.64 12.99 -5.93
C ARG A 24 1.36 12.27 -5.51
N PHE A 25 0.25 12.49 -6.22
CA PHE A 25 -1.00 11.77 -5.96
C PHE A 25 -0.79 10.27 -6.13
N GLN A 26 -0.24 9.85 -7.28
CA GLN A 26 0.05 8.44 -7.55
C GLN A 26 1.00 7.83 -6.52
N LYS A 27 2.04 8.56 -6.09
CA LYS A 27 2.97 8.12 -5.04
C LYS A 27 2.24 7.79 -3.74
N PHE A 28 1.32 8.63 -3.29
CA PHE A 28 0.57 8.40 -2.06
C PHE A 28 -0.48 7.29 -2.24
N ALA A 29 -1.20 7.28 -3.36
CA ALA A 29 -2.20 6.27 -3.67
C ALA A 29 -1.60 4.87 -3.86
N CYS A 30 -0.40 4.75 -4.45
CA CYS A 30 0.29 3.48 -4.68
C CYS A 30 1.20 3.06 -3.52
N TRP A 31 1.39 3.90 -2.50
CA TRP A 31 2.31 3.59 -1.40
C TRP A 31 2.13 2.18 -0.81
N PRO A 32 0.92 1.70 -0.45
CA PRO A 32 0.80 0.35 0.11
C PRO A 32 1.21 -0.75 -0.88
N LEU A 33 0.99 -0.52 -2.18
CA LEU A 33 1.33 -1.45 -3.27
C LEU A 33 2.81 -1.44 -3.61
N GLN A 34 3.51 -0.32 -3.39
CA GLN A 34 4.93 -0.19 -3.68
C GLN A 34 5.82 -0.48 -2.47
N ALA A 35 5.31 -0.21 -1.26
CA ALA A 35 6.10 -0.28 -0.04
C ALA A 35 5.86 -1.53 0.79
N LEU A 36 4.72 -2.21 0.68
CA LEU A 36 4.35 -3.29 1.62
C LEU A 36 4.26 -4.68 0.98
N THR A 37 4.03 -4.75 -0.34
CA THR A 37 3.82 -6.02 -1.04
C THR A 37 5.08 -6.85 -1.16
N GLU A 38 4.89 -8.14 -1.44
CA GLU A 38 5.98 -9.07 -1.72
C GLU A 38 6.94 -8.52 -2.79
N GLY A 39 8.25 -8.65 -2.55
CA GLY A 39 9.29 -8.18 -3.46
C GLY A 39 9.70 -6.70 -3.32
N ALA A 40 8.99 -5.90 -2.52
CA ALA A 40 9.37 -4.51 -2.28
C ALA A 40 10.69 -4.38 -1.48
N GLU A 41 11.64 -3.60 -1.97
CA GLU A 41 12.92 -3.34 -1.29
C GLU A 41 12.84 -2.11 -0.37
N THR A 42 11.85 -2.08 0.52
CA THR A 42 11.62 -0.95 1.45
C THR A 42 11.86 -1.33 2.91
N PRO A 43 12.16 -0.35 3.79
CA PRO A 43 12.25 -0.60 5.23
C PRO A 43 10.95 -1.14 5.83
N ASP A 44 9.79 -0.66 5.35
CA ASP A 44 8.47 -1.12 5.82
C ASP A 44 8.25 -2.60 5.48
N ARG A 45 8.60 -3.02 4.26
CA ARG A 45 8.52 -4.43 3.87
C ARG A 45 9.45 -5.32 4.68
N GLN A 46 10.68 -4.88 4.93
CA GLN A 46 11.62 -5.62 5.76
C GLN A 46 11.08 -5.82 7.19
N LEU A 47 10.40 -4.81 7.74
CA LEU A 47 9.76 -4.90 9.05
C LEU A 47 8.59 -5.90 9.05
N ILE A 48 7.78 -5.95 7.99
CA ILE A 48 6.71 -6.96 7.84
C ILE A 48 7.30 -8.38 7.84
N VAL A 49 8.38 -8.61 7.08
CA VAL A 49 9.07 -9.91 7.05
C VAL A 49 9.63 -10.28 8.43
N ALA A 50 10.16 -9.30 9.18
CA ALA A 50 10.63 -9.52 10.53
C ALA A 50 9.48 -9.89 11.49
N VAL A 51 8.33 -9.20 11.41
CA VAL A 51 7.13 -9.51 12.20
C VAL A 51 6.64 -10.92 11.88
N ASP A 52 6.50 -11.27 10.60
CA ASP A 52 6.12 -12.60 10.13
C ASP A 52 7.04 -13.70 10.69
N GLY A 53 8.37 -13.49 10.58
CA GLY A 53 9.36 -14.40 11.11
C GLY A 53 9.28 -14.57 12.63
N THR A 54 9.08 -13.47 13.38
CA THR A 54 8.98 -13.50 14.85
C THR A 54 7.69 -14.18 15.31
N ILE A 55 6.57 -13.97 14.62
CA ILE A 55 5.30 -14.67 14.86
C ILE A 55 5.51 -16.19 14.74
N VAL A 56 6.09 -16.64 13.63
CA VAL A 56 6.33 -18.07 13.38
C VAL A 56 7.32 -18.66 14.40
N ALA A 57 8.38 -17.92 14.73
CA ALA A 57 9.36 -18.35 15.73
C ALA A 57 8.74 -18.47 17.13
N MET A 58 7.89 -17.52 17.52
CA MET A 58 7.17 -17.57 18.79
C MET A 58 6.22 -18.77 18.84
N ALA A 59 5.46 -18.99 17.76
CA ALA A 59 4.55 -20.12 17.65
C ALA A 59 5.28 -21.47 17.78
N LYS A 60 6.44 -21.61 17.12
CA LYS A 60 7.30 -22.79 17.25
C LYS A 60 7.79 -23.00 18.68
N THR A 61 8.30 -21.96 19.34
CA THR A 61 8.75 -22.05 20.75
C THR A 61 7.60 -22.50 21.67
N LEU A 62 6.41 -21.92 21.51
CA LEU A 62 5.23 -22.29 22.30
C LEU A 62 4.77 -23.73 22.01
N SER A 63 4.76 -24.13 20.73
CA SER A 63 4.43 -25.49 20.31
C SER A 63 5.40 -26.51 20.90
N GLU A 64 6.72 -26.28 20.77
CA GLU A 64 7.77 -27.12 21.36
C GLU A 64 7.56 -27.29 22.87
N LEU A 65 7.31 -26.19 23.59
CA LEU A 65 7.04 -26.24 25.03
C LEU A 65 5.78 -27.07 25.33
N SER A 66 4.72 -26.93 24.54
CA SER A 66 3.47 -27.65 24.76
C SER A 66 3.58 -29.16 24.53
N THR A 67 4.60 -29.61 23.78
CA THR A 67 4.88 -31.03 23.52
C THR A 67 5.83 -31.65 24.55
N ASP A 68 6.54 -30.84 25.35
CA ASP A 68 7.39 -31.35 26.42
C ASP A 68 6.53 -32.01 27.51
N PRO A 69 6.78 -33.28 27.89
CA PRO A 69 5.91 -34.01 28.81
C PRO A 69 5.69 -33.30 30.15
N ALA A 70 6.74 -32.69 30.72
CA ALA A 70 6.66 -32.02 32.01
C ALA A 70 5.83 -30.73 31.92
N ALA A 71 5.97 -30.00 30.81
CA ALA A 71 5.18 -28.80 30.58
C ALA A 71 3.74 -29.11 30.20
N ARG A 72 3.52 -30.16 29.41
CA ARG A 72 2.19 -30.62 29.04
C ARG A 72 1.37 -31.02 30.25
N GLU A 73 1.95 -31.78 31.17
CA GLU A 73 1.29 -32.18 32.40
C GLU A 73 0.83 -30.97 33.23
N GLN A 74 1.66 -29.93 33.32
CA GLN A 74 1.29 -28.70 34.03
C GLN A 74 0.20 -27.91 33.29
N LEU A 75 0.28 -27.80 31.96
CA LEU A 75 -0.74 -27.13 31.15
C LEU A 75 -2.11 -27.79 31.29
N ASP A 76 -2.17 -29.13 31.23
CA ASP A 76 -3.43 -29.90 31.36
C ASP A 76 -4.01 -29.78 32.79
N LYS A 77 -3.16 -29.76 33.83
CA LYS A 77 -3.60 -29.54 35.23
C LYS A 77 -4.23 -28.15 35.44
N GLN A 78 -3.71 -27.13 34.77
CA GLN A 78 -4.13 -25.74 34.93
C GLN A 78 -5.37 -25.39 34.09
N ASN A 79 -5.56 -26.06 32.95
CA ASN A 79 -6.61 -25.74 31.99
C ASN A 79 -7.62 -26.87 31.85
N LEU A 80 -8.36 -27.12 32.94
CA LEU A 80 -9.47 -28.06 32.93
C LEU A 80 -10.54 -27.64 31.91
N ARG A 81 -11.21 -28.65 31.33
CA ARG A 81 -12.29 -28.45 30.36
C ARG A 81 -13.37 -27.54 30.96
N LYS A 82 -13.78 -26.53 30.19
CA LYS A 82 -14.82 -25.58 30.58
C LYS A 82 -16.13 -26.00 29.92
N GLY A 83 -17.24 -25.90 30.66
CA GLY A 83 -18.57 -26.01 30.09
C GLY A 83 -18.89 -24.73 29.31
N LEU A 84 -18.95 -24.80 27.99
CA LEU A 84 -19.40 -23.71 27.13
C LEU A 84 -20.90 -23.88 26.90
N ALA A 85 -21.70 -22.85 27.18
CA ALA A 85 -23.11 -22.85 26.82
C ALA A 85 -23.26 -22.89 25.30
N VAL A 86 -23.87 -23.94 24.78
CA VAL A 86 -24.13 -24.16 23.34
C VAL A 86 -25.59 -23.90 22.98
N GLU A 87 -26.48 -23.98 23.96
CA GLU A 87 -27.90 -23.72 23.78
C GLU A 87 -28.42 -22.99 25.02
N GLU A 88 -29.14 -21.90 24.82
CA GLU A 88 -29.80 -21.15 25.88
C GLU A 88 -31.27 -20.99 25.53
N LEU A 89 -32.14 -21.46 26.42
CA LEU A 89 -33.58 -21.36 26.25
C LEU A 89 -34.05 -20.17 27.10
N VAL A 90 -34.61 -19.16 26.44
CA VAL A 90 -34.98 -17.89 27.06
C VAL A 90 -36.43 -17.58 26.76
N GLU A 91 -37.20 -17.29 27.81
CA GLU A 91 -38.56 -16.78 27.72
C GLU A 91 -38.52 -15.26 27.70
N ILE A 92 -39.01 -14.66 26.62
CA ILE A 92 -39.11 -13.20 26.48
C ILE A 92 -40.57 -12.79 26.66
N GLY A 93 -40.86 -12.13 27.77
CA GLY A 93 -42.15 -11.51 28.06
C GLY A 93 -42.12 -9.99 27.87
N ALA A 94 -43.29 -9.35 27.93
CA ALA A 94 -43.48 -7.93 27.59
C ALA A 94 -42.54 -6.95 28.34
N ASN A 95 -42.11 -7.29 29.57
CA ASN A 95 -41.19 -6.48 30.37
C ASN A 95 -40.09 -7.32 31.07
N SER A 96 -39.87 -8.57 30.64
CA SER A 96 -38.91 -9.45 31.33
C SER A 96 -38.30 -10.48 30.39
N CYS A 97 -37.01 -10.74 30.59
CA CYS A 97 -36.29 -11.82 29.92
C CYS A 97 -35.89 -12.85 30.98
N ARG A 98 -36.41 -14.07 30.89
CA ARG A 98 -36.16 -15.14 31.87
C ARG A 98 -35.44 -16.31 31.21
N ARG A 99 -34.27 -16.66 31.73
CA ARG A 99 -33.56 -17.90 31.35
C ARG A 99 -34.31 -19.12 31.87
N LEU A 100 -34.64 -20.04 30.97
CA LEU A 100 -35.33 -21.31 31.24
C LEU A 100 -34.36 -22.50 31.29
N GLY A 101 -33.25 -22.46 30.55
CA GLY A 101 -32.26 -23.53 30.57
C GLY A 101 -31.00 -23.19 29.79
N ILE A 102 -29.88 -23.80 30.18
CA ILE A 102 -28.60 -23.73 29.45
C ILE A 102 -28.12 -25.15 29.26
N ARG A 103 -27.87 -25.55 28.01
CA ARG A 103 -27.13 -26.76 27.68
C ARG A 103 -25.68 -26.36 27.46
N SER A 104 -24.76 -27.04 28.13
CA SER A 104 -23.32 -26.80 27.97
C SER A 104 -22.60 -28.03 27.44
N GLU A 105 -21.61 -27.80 26.57
CA GLU A 105 -20.68 -28.80 26.08
C GLU A 105 -19.28 -28.57 26.65
N GLN A 106 -18.53 -29.65 26.85
CA GLN A 106 -17.19 -29.58 27.41
C GLN A 106 -16.19 -29.23 26.31
N VAL A 107 -15.69 -28.00 26.34
CA VAL A 107 -14.71 -27.52 25.36
C VAL A 107 -13.31 -27.58 25.99
N ASN A 108 -12.38 -28.20 25.26
CA ASN A 108 -10.97 -28.20 25.61
C ASN A 108 -10.29 -26.96 25.01
N VAL A 109 -10.45 -25.82 25.68
CA VAL A 109 -9.90 -24.52 25.24
C VAL A 109 -8.37 -24.57 25.09
N LEU A 110 -7.69 -25.34 25.95
CA LEU A 110 -6.24 -25.56 25.83
C LEU A 110 -5.91 -26.21 24.49
N GLN A 111 -6.60 -27.30 24.13
CA GLN A 111 -6.32 -28.00 22.88
C GLN A 111 -6.63 -27.13 21.65
N VAL A 112 -7.69 -26.32 21.70
CA VAL A 112 -8.00 -25.36 20.63
C VAL A 112 -6.85 -24.36 20.45
N GLY A 113 -6.39 -23.73 21.53
CA GLY A 113 -5.28 -22.77 21.46
C GLY A 113 -3.98 -23.42 20.98
N LEU A 114 -3.66 -24.62 21.45
CA LEU A 114 -2.46 -25.35 21.02
C LEU A 114 -2.52 -25.75 19.54
N ASN A 115 -3.69 -26.16 19.05
CA ASN A 115 -3.88 -26.44 17.62
C ASN A 115 -3.66 -25.17 16.78
N GLN A 116 -4.21 -24.03 17.20
CA GLN A 116 -4.00 -22.74 16.52
C GLN A 116 -2.52 -22.34 16.50
N VAL A 117 -1.81 -22.48 17.62
CA VAL A 117 -0.36 -22.20 17.67
C VAL A 117 0.43 -23.14 16.77
N SER A 118 0.06 -24.42 16.71
CA SER A 118 0.68 -25.38 15.79
C SER A 118 0.43 -25.01 14.33
N GLU A 119 -0.76 -24.54 13.99
CA GLU A 119 -1.10 -24.07 12.65
C GLU A 119 -0.25 -22.84 12.29
N ILE A 120 -0.21 -21.83 13.17
CA ILE A 120 0.62 -20.61 13.02
C ILE A 120 2.10 -20.96 12.84
N ALA A 121 2.61 -21.96 13.56
CA ALA A 121 3.99 -22.44 13.42
C ALA A 121 4.28 -23.02 12.02
N GLY A 122 3.26 -23.54 11.34
CA GLY A 122 3.30 -24.01 9.96
C GLY A 122 3.22 -22.89 8.92
N ARG A 123 2.85 -21.66 9.32
CA ARG A 123 2.71 -20.48 8.45
C ARG A 123 1.80 -20.76 7.23
N PRO A 124 0.49 -21.01 7.45
CA PRO A 124 -0.46 -21.41 6.40
C PRO A 124 -0.83 -20.28 5.41
N TRP A 125 -0.31 -19.07 5.63
CA TRP A 125 -0.49 -17.94 4.74
C TRP A 125 0.73 -17.73 3.85
N LYS A 126 0.50 -17.17 2.66
CA LYS A 126 1.59 -16.79 1.75
C LYS A 126 2.35 -15.54 2.25
N ASP A 127 1.63 -14.48 2.60
CA ASP A 127 2.20 -13.18 2.98
C ASP A 127 1.22 -12.42 3.89
N LEU A 128 1.67 -11.70 4.93
CA LEU A 128 0.80 -10.87 5.78
C LEU A 128 0.10 -9.73 5.02
N VAL A 129 0.67 -9.30 3.89
CA VAL A 129 0.14 -8.24 3.03
C VAL A 129 -0.52 -8.83 1.80
N CYS A 130 -1.73 -8.37 1.48
CA CYS A 130 -2.36 -8.67 0.21
C CYS A 130 -2.62 -7.40 -0.62
N ALA A 131 -2.12 -7.38 -1.86
CA ALA A 131 -2.31 -6.24 -2.76
C ALA A 131 -3.76 -6.12 -3.24
N THR A 132 -4.49 -7.23 -3.33
CA THR A 132 -5.90 -7.28 -3.72
C THR A 132 -6.81 -6.60 -2.70
N ASP A 133 -6.34 -6.47 -1.45
CA ASP A 133 -7.03 -5.72 -0.40
C ASP A 133 -7.32 -4.27 -0.79
N TYR A 134 -6.65 -3.71 -1.81
CA TYR A 134 -6.74 -2.30 -2.17
C TYR A 134 -8.17 -1.77 -2.28
N PHE A 135 -9.14 -2.57 -2.70
CA PHE A 135 -10.55 -2.17 -2.76
C PHE A 135 -11.43 -2.81 -1.68
N GLU A 136 -11.10 -4.04 -1.27
CA GLU A 136 -11.81 -4.77 -0.23
C GLU A 136 -10.89 -5.84 0.36
N PRO A 137 -10.85 -6.03 1.70
CA PRO A 137 -9.99 -7.05 2.31
C PRO A 137 -10.33 -8.46 1.84
N GLU A 138 -9.31 -9.20 1.44
CA GLU A 138 -9.41 -10.62 1.11
C GLU A 138 -9.65 -11.44 2.37
N GLN A 139 -10.84 -12.06 2.42
CA GLN A 139 -11.34 -12.79 3.59
C GLN A 139 -10.70 -14.18 3.72
N GLU A 140 -10.21 -14.72 2.60
CA GLU A 140 -9.69 -16.08 2.43
C GLU A 140 -8.18 -16.00 2.26
N TRP A 141 -7.47 -15.86 3.36
CA TRP A 141 -6.04 -15.57 3.33
C TRP A 141 -5.14 -16.73 3.80
N ASN A 142 -5.74 -17.75 4.42
CA ASN A 142 -5.04 -18.99 4.76
C ASN A 142 -5.38 -20.05 3.71
N ASP A 143 -4.38 -20.82 3.29
CA ASP A 143 -4.62 -22.03 2.51
C ASP A 143 -5.28 -23.09 3.41
N SER A 144 -6.49 -23.51 3.06
CA SER A 144 -7.20 -24.61 3.71
C SER A 144 -6.96 -25.90 2.90
N ASP A 145 -6.35 -26.92 3.51
CA ASP A 145 -6.06 -28.22 2.88
C ASP A 145 -7.32 -28.97 2.41
N ASP A 146 -8.49 -28.62 2.96
CA ASP A 146 -9.80 -29.21 2.73
C ASP A 146 -10.61 -28.56 1.60
N GLY A 147 -10.04 -27.57 0.90
CA GLY A 147 -10.69 -26.89 -0.23
C GLY A 147 -11.92 -26.05 0.16
N HIS A 148 -12.13 -25.84 1.46
CA HIS A 148 -13.16 -24.99 2.03
C HIS A 148 -12.54 -23.71 2.57
N SER A 149 -12.81 -22.60 1.91
CA SER A 149 -12.37 -21.31 2.41
C SER A 149 -13.23 -20.85 3.60
N VAL A 150 -12.55 -20.44 4.68
CA VAL A 150 -13.21 -19.85 5.85
C VAL A 150 -13.12 -18.33 5.75
N GLN A 151 -14.27 -17.69 5.58
CA GLN A 151 -14.35 -16.23 5.66
C GLN A 151 -14.11 -15.76 7.09
N ARG A 152 -13.10 -14.92 7.27
CA ARG A 152 -12.78 -14.31 8.56
C ARG A 152 -13.62 -13.07 8.80
N ALA A 153 -14.51 -13.14 9.80
CA ALA A 153 -15.44 -12.05 10.12
C ALA A 153 -14.71 -10.73 10.41
N GLU A 154 -13.50 -10.79 10.97
CA GLU A 154 -12.67 -9.62 11.23
C GLU A 154 -12.20 -8.89 9.94
N LEU A 155 -12.25 -9.55 8.78
CA LEU A 155 -11.92 -8.99 7.47
C LEU A 155 -13.17 -8.59 6.66
N ILE A 156 -14.36 -8.76 7.22
CA ILE A 156 -15.62 -8.35 6.59
C ILE A 156 -15.94 -6.91 7.00
N VAL A 157 -15.92 -5.99 6.01
CA VAL A 157 -16.14 -4.54 6.22
C VAL A 157 -17.45 -4.23 6.96
N SER A 158 -18.53 -4.97 6.66
CA SER A 158 -19.82 -4.76 7.33
C SER A 158 -19.89 -5.31 8.75
N ALA A 159 -18.94 -6.16 9.15
CA ALA A 159 -18.89 -6.79 10.47
C ALA A 159 -17.81 -6.18 11.39
N ASN A 160 -16.75 -5.60 10.82
CA ASN A 160 -15.66 -4.98 11.56
C ASN A 160 -15.60 -3.45 11.32
N PRO A 161 -16.03 -2.62 12.29
CA PRO A 161 -15.99 -1.17 12.16
C PRO A 161 -14.57 -0.59 12.04
N GLU A 162 -13.53 -1.31 12.50
CA GLU A 162 -12.13 -0.85 12.43
C GLU A 162 -11.58 -0.85 11.00
N LEU A 163 -12.18 -1.62 10.09
CA LEU A 163 -11.81 -1.61 8.67
C LEU A 163 -12.29 -0.34 7.98
N HIS A 164 -13.34 0.29 8.51
CA HIS A 164 -14.13 1.34 7.87
C HIS A 164 -14.66 0.96 6.48
N ALA A 165 -15.54 1.79 5.92
CA ALA A 165 -16.18 1.48 4.64
C ALA A 165 -15.28 1.74 3.42
N ILE A 166 -14.24 2.58 3.55
CA ILE A 166 -13.37 3.06 2.46
C ILE A 166 -11.97 3.41 2.97
N GLY A 167 -10.97 3.41 2.10
CA GLY A 167 -9.59 3.83 2.40
C GLY A 167 -8.56 2.71 2.36
N ASN A 168 -7.50 2.83 3.16
CA ASN A 168 -6.32 1.95 3.06
C ASN A 168 -6.54 0.54 3.67
N PHE A 169 -7.29 -0.29 2.94
CA PHE A 169 -7.58 -1.67 3.32
C PHE A 169 -6.36 -2.58 3.34
N VAL A 170 -5.32 -2.31 2.53
CA VAL A 170 -4.06 -3.09 2.57
C VAL A 170 -3.41 -2.98 3.96
N VAL A 171 -3.31 -1.77 4.51
CA VAL A 171 -2.76 -1.55 5.86
C VAL A 171 -3.67 -2.12 6.93
N ARG A 172 -4.99 -1.87 6.84
CA ARG A 172 -5.95 -2.36 7.86
C ARG A 172 -6.03 -3.88 7.87
N GLY A 173 -6.07 -4.52 6.70
CA GLY A 173 -6.01 -5.97 6.53
C GLY A 173 -4.72 -6.55 7.10
N LEU A 174 -3.56 -5.97 6.79
CA LEU A 174 -2.28 -6.36 7.39
C LEU A 174 -2.33 -6.34 8.93
N LEU A 175 -2.77 -5.23 9.53
CA LEU A 175 -2.80 -5.08 10.98
C LEU A 175 -3.82 -6.02 11.63
N GLN A 176 -4.99 -6.19 11.00
CA GLN A 176 -6.02 -7.10 11.49
C GLN A 176 -5.55 -8.55 11.45
N ARG A 177 -4.85 -8.97 10.37
CA ARG A 177 -4.24 -10.30 10.27
C ARG A 177 -3.21 -10.54 11.37
N ILE A 178 -2.34 -9.56 11.62
CA ILE A 178 -1.36 -9.61 12.71
C ILE A 178 -2.06 -9.77 14.07
N ASP A 179 -3.09 -8.99 14.34
CA ASP A 179 -3.83 -9.07 15.61
C ASP A 179 -4.52 -10.42 15.77
N SER A 180 -5.21 -10.88 14.73
CA SER A 180 -5.88 -12.19 14.72
C SER A 180 -4.91 -13.35 14.96
N ILE A 181 -3.65 -13.24 14.50
CA ILE A 181 -2.61 -14.24 14.74
C ILE A 181 -1.97 -14.08 16.13
N CYS A 182 -1.73 -12.85 16.58
CA CYS A 182 -1.12 -12.58 17.88
C CYS A 182 -2.03 -12.96 19.05
N ALA A 183 -3.35 -12.82 18.92
CA ALA A 183 -4.32 -13.14 19.97
C ALA A 183 -4.20 -14.59 20.51
N PRO A 184 -4.22 -15.65 19.68
CA PRO A 184 -4.00 -17.02 20.18
C PRO A 184 -2.59 -17.24 20.75
N LEU A 185 -1.56 -16.57 20.19
CA LEU A 185 -0.19 -16.65 20.74
C LEU A 185 -0.10 -16.04 22.14
N GLU A 186 -0.74 -14.90 22.38
CA GLU A 186 -0.77 -14.26 23.69
C GLU A 186 -1.45 -15.15 24.74
N MET A 187 -2.60 -15.72 24.35
CA MET A 187 -3.36 -16.62 25.22
C MET A 187 -2.54 -17.84 25.62
N VAL A 188 -1.94 -18.55 24.64
CA VAL A 188 -1.12 -19.75 24.91
C VAL A 188 0.16 -19.38 25.66
N ARG A 189 0.79 -18.25 25.33
CA ARG A 189 1.93 -17.71 26.10
C ARG A 189 1.57 -17.55 27.58
N GLY A 190 0.41 -16.96 27.89
CA GLY A 190 -0.05 -16.79 29.27
C GLY A 190 -0.16 -18.11 30.03
N TRP A 191 -0.70 -19.16 29.38
CA TRP A 191 -0.75 -20.50 29.95
C TRP A 191 0.63 -21.10 30.15
N CYS A 192 1.50 -21.00 29.14
CA CYS A 192 2.88 -21.49 29.20
C CYS A 192 3.68 -20.83 30.32
N LEU A 193 3.61 -19.51 30.48
CA LEU A 193 4.31 -18.80 31.56
C LEU A 193 3.79 -19.20 32.94
N THR A 194 2.48 -19.44 33.07
CA THR A 194 1.86 -19.92 34.32
C THR A 194 2.28 -21.36 34.63
N ALA A 195 2.36 -22.23 33.62
CA ALA A 195 2.89 -23.59 33.76
C ALA A 195 4.35 -23.58 34.22
N LEU A 196 5.18 -22.75 33.58
CA LEU A 196 6.61 -22.61 33.90
C LEU A 196 6.86 -22.03 35.30
N ALA A 197 5.99 -21.16 35.81
CA ALA A 197 6.14 -20.59 37.15
C ALA A 197 6.10 -21.65 38.26
N GLY A 198 5.44 -22.79 38.03
CA GLY A 198 5.41 -23.93 38.94
C GLY A 198 6.58 -24.91 38.79
N MET A 199 7.53 -24.65 37.88
CA MET A 199 8.63 -25.57 37.55
C MET A 199 9.97 -25.22 38.22
N PRO A 200 10.92 -26.17 38.27
CA PRO A 200 12.24 -25.91 38.86
C PRO A 200 13.07 -24.90 38.06
N LYS A 201 14.12 -24.35 38.68
CA LYS A 201 14.95 -23.26 38.13
C LYS A 201 15.61 -23.55 36.78
N ASN A 202 15.79 -24.82 36.41
CA ASN A 202 16.34 -25.21 35.10
C ASN A 202 15.41 -24.82 33.93
N TRP A 203 14.18 -24.39 34.19
CA TRP A 203 13.24 -23.87 33.19
C TRP A 203 13.31 -22.35 33.00
N ALA A 204 14.15 -21.65 33.77
CA ALA A 204 14.27 -20.19 33.71
C ALA A 204 14.68 -19.68 32.33
N GLU A 205 15.60 -20.38 31.64
CA GLU A 205 16.04 -20.02 30.30
C GLU A 205 14.90 -20.12 29.27
N ARG A 206 14.05 -21.15 29.36
CA ARG A 206 12.88 -21.30 28.47
C ARG A 206 11.86 -20.19 28.70
N ARG A 207 11.62 -19.84 29.97
CA ARG A 207 10.75 -18.71 30.33
C ARG A 207 11.29 -17.40 29.76
N GLN A 208 12.57 -17.10 29.99
CA GLN A 208 13.21 -15.88 29.51
C GLN A 208 13.15 -15.78 27.99
N ARG A 209 13.36 -16.90 27.28
CA ARG A 209 13.23 -16.95 25.81
C ARG A 209 11.83 -16.58 25.32
N ILE A 210 10.78 -17.09 25.97
CA ILE A 210 9.39 -16.75 25.62
C ILE A 210 9.10 -15.27 25.89
N GLU A 211 9.54 -14.74 27.03
CA GLU A 211 9.37 -13.33 27.38
C GLU A 211 10.12 -12.43 26.38
N SER A 212 11.38 -12.73 26.06
CA SER A 212 12.17 -11.92 25.12
C SER A 212 11.64 -11.94 23.70
N GLN A 213 11.22 -13.12 23.19
CA GLN A 213 10.62 -13.24 21.85
C GLN A 213 9.31 -12.47 21.75
N TRP A 214 8.49 -12.50 22.81
CA TRP A 214 7.25 -11.73 22.85
C TRP A 214 7.50 -10.23 22.86
N ASP A 215 8.45 -9.77 23.68
CA ASP A 215 8.80 -8.35 23.76
C ASP A 215 9.35 -7.84 22.43
N GLU A 216 10.16 -8.65 21.74
CA GLU A 216 10.63 -8.36 20.38
C GLU A 216 9.46 -8.25 19.39
N LEU A 217 8.53 -9.21 19.39
CA LEU A 217 7.34 -9.18 18.53
C LEU A 217 6.52 -7.90 18.76
N GLN A 218 6.24 -7.57 20.02
CA GLN A 218 5.44 -6.39 20.38
C GLN A 218 6.12 -5.09 19.93
N GLN A 219 7.45 -4.98 20.08
CA GLN A 219 8.20 -3.83 19.60
C GLN A 219 8.16 -3.71 18.07
N GLN A 220 8.31 -4.82 17.35
CA GLN A 220 8.24 -4.82 15.88
C GLN A 220 6.83 -4.44 15.39
N VAL A 221 5.77 -4.99 15.99
CA VAL A 221 4.38 -4.66 15.67
C VAL A 221 4.07 -3.19 15.98
N ALA A 222 4.53 -2.67 17.13
CA ALA A 222 4.37 -1.26 17.47
C ALA A 222 5.07 -0.33 16.47
N ARG A 223 6.29 -0.68 16.04
CA ARG A 223 7.02 0.06 15.00
C ARG A 223 6.30 0.02 13.66
N LEU A 224 5.73 -1.14 13.29
CA LEU A 224 4.99 -1.31 12.05
C LEU A 224 3.71 -0.46 12.05
N ARG A 225 2.94 -0.51 13.15
CA ARG A 225 1.77 0.36 13.35
C ARG A 225 2.13 1.83 13.27
N ALA A 226 3.24 2.23 13.88
CA ALA A 226 3.68 3.62 13.86
C ALA A 226 4.01 4.09 12.43
N GLY A 227 4.71 3.26 11.65
CA GLY A 227 5.05 3.54 10.25
C GLY A 227 3.83 3.57 9.32
N CYS A 228 2.86 2.69 9.55
CA CYS A 228 1.68 2.55 8.69
C CYS A 228 0.55 3.53 9.04
N VAL A 229 0.36 3.89 10.31
CA VAL A 229 -0.85 4.61 10.79
C VAL A 229 -0.55 5.99 11.36
N THR A 230 0.58 6.19 12.04
CA THR A 230 0.87 7.44 12.76
C THR A 230 1.84 8.37 12.05
N GLY A 231 2.35 8.00 10.88
CA GLY A 231 3.25 8.84 10.10
C GLY A 231 2.59 10.14 9.64
N SER A 232 3.39 11.21 9.47
CA SER A 232 2.93 12.52 8.99
C SER A 232 2.14 12.42 7.67
N ASP A 233 2.53 11.48 6.83
CA ASP A 233 1.98 11.29 5.49
C ASP A 233 0.76 10.35 5.47
N ASN A 234 0.40 9.72 6.59
CA ASN A 234 -0.65 8.69 6.60
C ASN A 234 -2.01 9.25 6.14
N HIS A 235 -2.38 10.44 6.62
CA HIS A 235 -3.64 11.08 6.20
C HIS A 235 -3.66 11.33 4.69
N LEU A 236 -2.55 11.77 4.08
CA LEU A 236 -2.46 11.96 2.63
C LEU A 236 -2.53 10.64 1.85
N ARG A 237 -1.88 9.57 2.35
CA ARG A 237 -1.98 8.22 1.76
C ARG A 237 -3.43 7.74 1.77
N GLU A 238 -4.06 7.83 2.93
CA GLU A 238 -5.47 7.47 3.14
C GLU A 238 -6.37 8.26 2.18
N SER A 239 -6.24 9.59 2.13
CA SER A 239 -7.04 10.46 1.28
C SER A 239 -6.84 10.19 -0.21
N CYS A 240 -5.60 9.99 -0.67
CA CYS A 240 -5.34 9.64 -2.07
C CYS A 240 -5.91 8.26 -2.43
N ILE A 241 -5.85 7.28 -1.53
CA ILE A 241 -6.47 5.96 -1.74
C ILE A 241 -7.99 6.06 -1.81
N ILE A 242 -8.63 6.81 -0.89
CA ILE A 242 -10.08 7.05 -0.91
C ILE A 242 -10.51 7.64 -2.25
N LEU A 243 -9.82 8.69 -2.71
CA LEU A 243 -10.16 9.36 -3.97
C LEU A 243 -9.91 8.46 -5.18
N THR A 244 -8.86 7.65 -5.14
CA THR A 244 -8.57 6.65 -6.19
C THR A 244 -9.67 5.58 -6.27
N GLN A 245 -10.12 5.09 -5.10
CA GLN A 245 -11.22 4.13 -4.99
C GLN A 245 -12.54 4.72 -5.54
N VAL A 246 -12.86 5.97 -5.19
CA VAL A 246 -14.03 6.69 -5.72
C VAL A 246 -13.91 6.87 -7.24
N TYR A 247 -12.76 7.32 -7.73
CA TYR A 247 -12.53 7.50 -9.17
C TYR A 247 -12.72 6.20 -9.95
N ALA A 248 -12.17 5.09 -9.47
CA ALA A 248 -12.38 3.78 -10.07
C ALA A 248 -13.86 3.36 -10.08
N ALA A 249 -14.62 3.70 -9.04
CA ALA A 249 -16.02 3.31 -8.90
C ALA A 249 -17.00 4.19 -9.69
N PHE A 250 -16.74 5.48 -9.89
CA PHE A 250 -17.73 6.41 -10.45
C PHE A 250 -17.33 7.05 -11.77
N HIS A 251 -16.05 7.08 -12.13
CA HIS A 251 -15.63 7.57 -13.44
C HIS A 251 -16.07 6.58 -14.54
N PRO A 252 -16.57 7.05 -15.70
CA PRO A 252 -17.05 6.15 -16.76
C PRO A 252 -15.94 5.34 -17.45
N ALA A 253 -14.71 5.86 -17.47
CA ALA A 253 -13.54 5.21 -18.06
C ALA A 253 -12.27 5.56 -17.26
N PRO A 254 -12.11 5.04 -16.03
CA PRO A 254 -11.00 5.41 -15.16
C PRO A 254 -9.67 4.86 -15.70
N ASP A 255 -8.64 5.71 -15.81
CA ASP A 255 -7.27 5.24 -16.02
C ASP A 255 -6.64 4.82 -14.69
N MET A 256 -6.41 3.52 -14.55
CA MET A 256 -5.90 2.89 -13.33
C MET A 256 -4.63 2.06 -13.58
N ALA A 257 -4.05 2.13 -14.78
CA ALA A 257 -2.89 1.30 -15.14
C ALA A 257 -1.69 1.55 -14.21
N TRP A 258 -1.57 2.78 -13.72
CA TRP A 258 -0.53 3.23 -12.80
C TRP A 258 -0.60 2.60 -11.39
N LEU A 259 -1.72 1.98 -11.01
CA LEU A 259 -1.80 1.22 -9.75
C LEU A 259 -0.99 -0.09 -9.80
N GLY A 260 -0.76 -0.65 -10.99
CA GLY A 260 -0.10 -1.94 -11.14
C GLY A 260 -0.91 -3.15 -10.65
N LEU A 261 -2.20 -2.97 -10.40
CA LEU A 261 -3.12 -4.06 -10.03
C LEU A 261 -3.71 -4.73 -11.28
N PRO A 262 -4.09 -6.02 -11.22
CA PRO A 262 -4.81 -6.67 -12.31
C PRO A 262 -6.18 -6.02 -12.57
N ASP A 263 -6.55 -5.82 -13.84
CA ASP A 263 -7.84 -5.22 -14.23
C ASP A 263 -9.06 -5.89 -13.60
N ALA A 264 -9.00 -7.21 -13.38
CA ALA A 264 -10.08 -7.96 -12.75
C ALA A 264 -10.33 -7.47 -11.32
N VAL A 265 -9.26 -7.31 -10.53
CA VAL A 265 -9.30 -6.82 -9.14
C VAL A 265 -9.86 -5.40 -9.09
N ILE A 266 -9.40 -4.52 -10.01
CA ILE A 266 -9.87 -3.14 -10.08
C ILE A 266 -11.37 -3.09 -10.41
N ARG A 267 -11.83 -3.84 -11.42
CA ARG A 267 -13.24 -3.84 -11.82
C ARG A 267 -14.16 -4.40 -10.74
N GLU A 268 -13.77 -5.50 -10.12
CA GLU A 268 -14.54 -6.12 -9.05
C GLU A 268 -14.62 -5.21 -7.83
N GLY A 269 -13.48 -4.70 -7.36
CA GLY A 269 -13.41 -3.76 -6.25
C GLY A 269 -14.19 -2.47 -6.49
N ALA A 270 -14.10 -1.89 -7.68
CA ALA A 270 -14.88 -0.71 -8.07
C ALA A 270 -16.39 -0.98 -8.02
N ASN A 271 -16.83 -2.17 -8.43
CA ASN A 271 -18.25 -2.55 -8.38
C ASN A 271 -18.73 -2.71 -6.93
N VAL A 272 -17.97 -3.40 -6.07
CA VAL A 272 -18.27 -3.54 -4.65
C VAL A 272 -18.40 -2.17 -4.00
N LEU A 273 -17.43 -1.28 -4.22
CA LEU A 273 -17.44 0.05 -3.62
C LEU A 273 -18.65 0.87 -4.10
N ARG A 274 -18.98 0.79 -5.39
CA ARG A 274 -20.17 1.45 -5.97
C ARG A 274 -21.44 0.96 -5.30
N VAL A 275 -21.59 -0.35 -5.11
CA VAL A 275 -22.73 -0.95 -4.41
C VAL A 275 -22.78 -0.48 -2.96
N ARG A 276 -21.63 -0.47 -2.26
CA ARG A 276 -21.53 -0.05 -0.86
C ARG A 276 -21.97 1.41 -0.68
N LEU A 277 -21.45 2.32 -1.50
CA LEU A 277 -21.83 3.74 -1.48
C LEU A 277 -23.29 4.00 -1.91
N GLN A 278 -23.89 3.09 -2.68
CA GLN A 278 -25.27 3.22 -3.12
C GLN A 278 -26.29 2.58 -2.18
N GLN A 279 -25.90 1.60 -1.37
CA GLN A 279 -26.81 0.86 -0.50
C GLN A 279 -26.73 1.29 0.95
N PHE A 280 -25.54 1.67 1.41
CA PHE A 280 -25.33 2.16 2.77
C PHE A 280 -25.31 3.67 2.71
N ASP A 281 -26.37 4.32 3.22
CA ASP A 281 -26.42 5.77 3.44
C ASP A 281 -25.49 6.12 4.62
N SER A 282 -24.20 5.82 4.45
CA SER A 282 -23.16 5.94 5.47
C SER A 282 -22.65 7.37 5.44
N ALA A 283 -23.19 8.20 6.34
CA ALA A 283 -22.70 9.56 6.56
C ALA A 283 -21.18 9.57 6.79
N GLU A 284 -20.65 8.59 7.53
CA GLU A 284 -19.20 8.44 7.75
C GLU A 284 -18.42 8.33 6.42
N MET A 285 -18.90 7.51 5.48
CA MET A 285 -18.23 7.32 4.20
C MET A 285 -18.21 8.61 3.37
N ILE A 286 -19.31 9.35 3.38
CA ILE A 286 -19.43 10.65 2.70
C ILE A 286 -18.50 11.68 3.35
N GLU A 287 -18.47 11.76 4.68
CA GLU A 287 -17.59 12.64 5.44
C GLU A 287 -16.12 12.35 5.16
N ARG A 288 -15.73 11.08 5.07
CA ARG A 288 -14.36 10.68 4.72
C ARG A 288 -13.98 11.06 3.30
N ILE A 289 -14.89 10.89 2.34
CA ILE A 289 -14.66 11.34 0.95
C ILE A 289 -14.49 12.87 0.94
N ALA A 290 -15.35 13.61 1.63
CA ALA A 290 -15.25 15.06 1.72
C ALA A 290 -13.93 15.52 2.37
N ALA A 291 -13.52 14.87 3.47
CA ALA A 291 -12.23 15.13 4.12
C ALA A 291 -11.06 14.85 3.17
N ALA A 292 -11.12 13.76 2.40
CA ALA A 292 -10.07 13.42 1.43
C ALA A 292 -9.92 14.48 0.34
N VAL A 293 -11.02 15.11 -0.12
CA VAL A 293 -10.98 16.23 -1.07
C VAL A 293 -10.30 17.46 -0.45
N VAL A 294 -10.57 17.75 0.82
CA VAL A 294 -9.91 18.86 1.54
C VAL A 294 -8.41 18.61 1.65
N ASP A 295 -8.00 17.40 2.00
CA ASP A 295 -6.58 17.02 2.09
C ASP A 295 -5.88 17.09 0.73
N LEU A 296 -6.56 16.69 -0.35
CA LEU A 296 -6.04 16.82 -1.71
C LEU A 296 -5.78 18.29 -2.06
N ALA A 297 -6.66 19.21 -1.68
CA ALA A 297 -6.43 20.63 -1.89
C ALA A 297 -5.21 21.13 -1.10
N GLN A 298 -5.04 20.69 0.15
CA GLN A 298 -3.88 21.04 0.98
C GLN A 298 -2.55 20.50 0.41
N LEU A 299 -2.56 19.28 -0.13
CA LEU A 299 -1.41 18.63 -0.75
C LEU A 299 -0.73 19.52 -1.81
N TYR A 300 -1.51 20.30 -2.54
CA TYR A 300 -1.06 21.18 -3.62
C TYR A 300 -1.07 22.68 -3.26
N LYS A 301 -1.72 23.08 -2.17
CA LYS A 301 -1.74 24.47 -1.70
C LYS A 301 -0.52 24.83 -0.84
N ASP A 302 -0.06 23.90 -0.02
CA ASP A 302 1.04 24.13 0.93
C ASP A 302 2.41 23.72 0.37
N CYS A 303 2.47 23.30 -0.90
CA CYS A 303 3.71 22.96 -1.56
C CYS A 303 4.30 24.16 -2.31
N ASP A 304 5.62 24.14 -2.49
CA ASP A 304 6.33 25.05 -3.38
C ASP A 304 5.61 25.13 -4.74
N VAL A 305 5.34 26.36 -5.21
CA VAL A 305 4.62 26.62 -6.47
C VAL A 305 5.29 25.90 -7.63
N ASP A 306 6.62 25.77 -7.58
CA ASP A 306 7.42 25.07 -8.59
C ASP A 306 7.15 23.55 -8.59
N LEU A 307 6.82 22.95 -7.44
CA LEU A 307 6.48 21.52 -7.34
C LEU A 307 5.06 21.22 -7.84
N SER A 308 4.09 22.10 -7.57
CA SER A 308 2.73 21.95 -8.08
C SER A 308 2.69 22.08 -9.60
N ALA A 309 3.37 23.12 -10.14
CA ALA A 309 3.50 23.33 -11.58
C ALA A 309 4.26 22.20 -12.27
N ARG A 310 5.24 21.58 -11.59
CA ARG A 310 5.92 20.37 -12.07
C ARG A 310 4.97 19.19 -12.22
N ASP A 311 4.20 18.88 -11.18
CA ASP A 311 3.26 17.76 -11.21
C ASP A 311 2.20 17.94 -12.30
N GLU A 312 1.66 19.16 -12.45
CA GLU A 312 0.71 19.51 -13.49
C GLU A 312 1.31 19.38 -14.89
N ALA A 313 2.54 19.83 -15.09
CA ALA A 313 3.25 19.68 -16.36
C ALA A 313 3.51 18.20 -16.71
N ILE A 314 3.79 17.35 -15.72
CA ILE A 314 3.97 15.91 -15.94
C ILE A 314 2.65 15.26 -16.32
N ALA A 315 1.56 15.59 -15.59
CA ALA A 315 0.22 15.06 -15.85
C ALA A 315 -0.36 15.50 -17.20
N GLY A 316 -0.11 16.74 -17.63
CA GLY A 316 -0.60 17.29 -18.90
C GLY A 316 0.01 16.64 -20.16
N GLY A 317 1.00 15.76 -20.00
CA GLY A 317 1.67 15.09 -21.10
C GLY A 317 2.64 15.99 -21.88
N GLY A 318 3.54 15.38 -22.63
CA GLY A 318 4.67 16.06 -23.27
C GLY A 318 6.00 15.92 -22.54
N LEU A 319 6.94 16.84 -22.80
CA LEU A 319 8.32 16.78 -22.34
C LEU A 319 8.52 17.70 -21.13
N VAL A 320 8.82 17.12 -19.97
CA VAL A 320 9.18 17.86 -18.76
C VAL A 320 10.62 17.55 -18.38
N ILE A 321 11.45 18.58 -18.26
CA ILE A 321 12.85 18.47 -17.85
C ILE A 321 13.01 19.17 -16.51
N ASP A 322 13.32 18.40 -15.47
CA ASP A 322 13.75 18.94 -14.18
C ASP A 322 15.27 19.04 -14.17
N VAL A 323 15.77 20.26 -14.36
CA VAL A 323 17.21 20.53 -14.43
C VAL A 323 17.87 20.39 -13.06
N GLY A 324 17.15 20.67 -11.98
CA GLY A 324 17.68 20.58 -10.62
C GLY A 324 17.88 19.13 -10.17
N GLN A 325 16.99 18.23 -10.57
CA GLN A 325 17.07 16.80 -10.21
C GLN A 325 17.65 15.90 -11.30
N VAL A 326 17.94 16.42 -12.49
CA VAL A 326 18.42 15.65 -13.65
C VAL A 326 17.43 14.54 -14.03
N ASN A 327 16.14 14.89 -14.07
CA ASN A 327 15.06 13.97 -14.43
C ASN A 327 14.35 14.45 -15.70
N VAL A 328 13.96 13.51 -16.55
CA VAL A 328 13.15 13.76 -17.75
C VAL A 328 11.86 12.97 -17.65
N PHE A 329 10.73 13.62 -17.91
CA PHE A 329 9.45 12.96 -18.07
C PHE A 329 8.96 13.14 -19.51
N TRP A 330 8.42 12.06 -20.08
CA TRP A 330 7.81 12.04 -21.41
C TRP A 330 6.44 11.37 -21.33
N GLU A 331 5.38 12.11 -21.68
CA GLU A 331 3.99 11.63 -21.61
C GLU A 331 3.65 11.05 -20.23
N GLY A 332 4.03 11.78 -19.17
CA GLY A 332 3.78 11.39 -17.78
C GLY A 332 4.78 10.38 -17.19
N LEU A 333 5.61 9.72 -18.02
CA LEU A 333 6.52 8.67 -17.56
C LEU A 333 7.94 9.20 -17.37
N LEU A 334 8.63 8.77 -16.30
CA LEU A 334 10.06 9.02 -16.12
C LEU A 334 10.84 8.27 -17.21
N VAL A 335 11.76 8.97 -17.88
CA VAL A 335 12.57 8.42 -18.97
C VAL A 335 14.02 8.86 -18.85
N GLY A 336 14.92 8.05 -19.42
CA GLY A 336 16.34 8.39 -19.47
C GLY A 336 16.98 8.54 -18.09
N GLU A 337 16.70 7.63 -17.16
CA GLU A 337 17.31 7.62 -15.81
C GLU A 337 18.85 7.64 -15.85
N ASP A 338 19.44 7.08 -16.92
CA ASP A 338 20.88 7.08 -17.17
C ASP A 338 21.40 8.32 -17.95
N LEU A 339 20.52 9.27 -18.27
CA LEU A 339 20.87 10.42 -19.09
C LEU A 339 21.67 11.44 -18.28
N LYS A 340 23.00 11.42 -18.43
CA LYS A 340 23.93 12.32 -17.73
C LYS A 340 24.95 12.95 -18.68
N GLY A 341 25.55 14.05 -18.27
CA GLY A 341 26.63 14.73 -19.01
C GLY A 341 26.18 15.28 -20.37
N ARG A 342 26.99 15.05 -21.43
CA ARG A 342 26.75 15.70 -22.73
C ARG A 342 25.43 15.34 -23.43
N PRO A 343 24.94 14.08 -23.42
CA PRO A 343 23.61 13.75 -23.92
C PRO A 343 22.48 14.47 -23.17
N TRP A 344 22.64 14.66 -21.84
CA TRP A 344 21.72 15.46 -21.03
C TRP A 344 21.74 16.93 -21.46
N ASP A 345 22.93 17.55 -21.58
CA ASP A 345 23.07 18.94 -22.02
C ASP A 345 22.42 19.15 -23.40
N LEU A 346 22.61 18.20 -24.33
CA LEU A 346 21.97 18.21 -25.65
C LEU A 346 20.44 18.21 -25.54
N LEU A 347 19.86 17.37 -24.68
CA LEU A 347 18.41 17.33 -24.49
C LEU A 347 17.87 18.64 -23.89
N VAL A 348 18.54 19.18 -22.88
CA VAL A 348 18.17 20.46 -22.26
C VAL A 348 18.23 21.58 -23.31
N ALA A 349 19.30 21.65 -24.11
CA ALA A 349 19.43 22.62 -25.18
C ALA A 349 18.33 22.44 -26.25
N LEU A 350 18.01 21.20 -26.62
CA LEU A 350 16.94 20.89 -27.58
C LEU A 350 15.59 21.40 -27.09
N ALA A 351 15.26 21.16 -25.82
CA ALA A 351 14.03 21.67 -25.22
C ALA A 351 13.99 23.21 -25.17
N ARG A 352 15.08 23.85 -24.72
CA ARG A 352 15.18 25.33 -24.66
C ARG A 352 15.03 25.96 -26.05
N LYS A 353 15.71 25.43 -27.06
CA LYS A 353 15.63 25.95 -28.44
C LYS A 353 14.29 25.64 -29.10
N ALA A 354 13.68 24.49 -28.81
CA ALA A 354 12.37 24.13 -29.36
C ALA A 354 11.25 25.07 -28.88
N LYS A 355 11.32 25.59 -27.64
CA LYS A 355 10.42 26.67 -27.19
C LYS A 355 10.46 27.91 -28.09
N LEU A 356 11.62 28.19 -28.67
CA LEU A 356 11.84 29.28 -29.62
C LEU A 356 11.72 28.84 -31.08
N ARG A 357 11.27 27.59 -31.34
CA ARG A 357 11.23 26.96 -32.68
C ARG A 357 12.58 26.97 -33.40
N ALA A 358 13.67 26.97 -32.63
CA ALA A 358 15.04 26.98 -33.11
C ALA A 358 15.66 25.56 -33.08
N GLN A 359 16.82 25.43 -33.71
CA GLN A 359 17.64 24.23 -33.69
C GLN A 359 18.85 24.41 -32.76
N VAL A 360 19.37 23.29 -32.26
CA VAL A 360 20.61 23.23 -31.48
C VAL A 360 21.77 22.96 -32.43
N GLU A 361 22.78 23.81 -32.35
CA GLU A 361 24.05 23.70 -33.05
C GLU A 361 25.16 23.27 -32.09
N GLU A 362 26.31 22.84 -32.61
CA GLU A 362 27.45 22.41 -31.80
C GLU A 362 27.92 23.50 -30.80
N ARG A 363 27.88 24.77 -31.24
CA ARG A 363 28.21 25.95 -30.40
C ARG A 363 27.27 26.18 -29.21
N ASP A 364 26.06 25.61 -29.24
CA ASP A 364 25.13 25.75 -28.12
C ASP A 364 25.49 24.80 -26.95
N LEU A 365 26.41 23.84 -27.16
CA LEU A 365 26.81 22.82 -26.18
C LEU A 365 28.28 22.91 -25.74
N GLN A 366 29.13 23.55 -26.54
CA GLN A 366 30.56 23.71 -26.27
C GLN A 366 30.85 25.16 -25.89
N LEU A 367 31.50 25.37 -24.74
CA LEU A 367 31.85 26.70 -24.26
C LEU A 367 33.25 27.18 -24.67
N ASP A 368 34.21 26.33 -25.06
CA ASP A 368 35.47 26.85 -25.69
C ASP A 368 36.46 25.81 -26.27
N ASP A 369 36.30 24.49 -26.09
CA ASP A 369 37.33 23.53 -26.54
C ASP A 369 36.95 22.76 -27.81
N GLY A 370 37.66 23.04 -28.91
CA GLY A 370 37.90 22.15 -30.06
C GLY A 370 36.68 21.54 -30.77
N ARG A 371 36.33 22.09 -31.95
CA ARG A 371 35.29 21.51 -32.83
C ARG A 371 35.68 20.08 -33.25
N SER A 372 34.82 19.11 -32.95
CA SER A 372 35.00 17.72 -33.38
C SER A 372 33.85 17.32 -34.28
N ASP A 373 34.17 16.92 -35.51
CA ASP A 373 33.21 16.54 -36.53
C ASP A 373 32.23 15.42 -36.10
N SER A 374 32.62 14.61 -35.11
CA SER A 374 31.84 13.50 -34.56
C SER A 374 31.04 13.83 -33.29
N PHE A 375 31.18 15.03 -32.71
CA PHE A 375 30.57 15.35 -31.40
C PHE A 375 29.04 15.27 -31.42
N MET A 376 28.40 16.01 -32.33
CA MET A 376 26.94 16.08 -32.43
C MET A 376 26.30 14.73 -32.79
N PRO A 377 26.78 13.98 -33.79
CA PRO A 377 26.27 12.62 -34.08
C PRO A 377 26.42 11.65 -32.91
N THR A 378 27.55 11.69 -32.19
CA THR A 378 27.80 10.78 -31.06
C THR A 378 26.83 11.04 -29.91
N ASN A 379 26.64 12.30 -29.52
CA ASN A 379 25.69 12.65 -28.46
C ASN A 379 24.25 12.37 -28.88
N ARG A 380 23.89 12.61 -30.15
CA ARG A 380 22.56 12.24 -30.67
C ARG A 380 22.30 10.74 -30.60
N ASN A 381 23.29 9.91 -30.94
CA ASN A 381 23.17 8.45 -30.87
C ASN A 381 23.03 7.96 -29.43
N ARG A 382 23.79 8.53 -28.49
CA ARG A 382 23.63 8.23 -27.06
C ARG A 382 22.26 8.63 -26.55
N LEU A 383 21.78 9.81 -26.95
CA LEU A 383 20.44 10.29 -26.61
C LEU A 383 19.36 9.37 -27.19
N LYS A 384 19.54 8.89 -28.44
CA LYS A 384 18.62 7.92 -29.06
C LYS A 384 18.49 6.63 -28.24
N LEU A 385 19.59 6.13 -27.68
CA LEU A 385 19.60 4.90 -26.88
C LEU A 385 18.92 5.08 -25.52
N ALA A 386 18.90 6.31 -25.00
CA ALA A 386 18.35 6.62 -23.68
C ALA A 386 16.87 7.06 -23.69
N LEU A 387 16.33 7.45 -24.85
CA LEU A 387 14.98 7.97 -24.97
C LEU A 387 14.00 6.95 -25.56
N PRO A 388 12.71 6.99 -25.17
CA PRO A 388 11.69 6.17 -25.81
C PRO A 388 11.52 6.56 -27.29
N ALA A 389 11.12 5.59 -28.11
CA ALA A 389 10.98 5.77 -29.56
C ALA A 389 10.07 6.96 -29.93
N GLY A 390 8.99 7.19 -29.18
CA GLY A 390 8.08 8.32 -29.43
C GLY A 390 8.77 9.68 -29.31
N LEU A 391 9.61 9.90 -28.29
CA LEU A 391 10.36 11.14 -28.12
C LEU A 391 11.55 11.24 -29.09
N ASP A 392 12.26 10.13 -29.32
CA ASP A 392 13.39 10.06 -30.25
C ASP A 392 13.00 10.50 -31.67
N GLN A 393 11.83 10.05 -32.15
CA GLN A 393 11.30 10.38 -33.47
C GLN A 393 11.03 11.89 -33.65
N LEU A 394 10.76 12.61 -32.56
CA LEU A 394 10.56 14.06 -32.60
C LEU A 394 11.89 14.82 -32.73
N ILE A 395 13.03 14.19 -32.42
CA ILE A 395 14.35 14.82 -32.56
C ILE A 395 14.89 14.54 -33.96
N VAL A 396 14.73 15.52 -34.84
CA VAL A 396 15.13 15.43 -36.25
C VAL A 396 16.37 16.27 -36.55
N ARG A 397 17.02 15.99 -37.69
CA ARG A 397 18.09 16.87 -38.19
C ARG A 397 17.54 18.26 -38.49
N GLY A 398 18.33 19.27 -38.14
CA GLY A 398 18.04 20.67 -38.47
C GLY A 398 18.41 21.02 -39.90
N ASN A 399 18.25 22.30 -40.24
CA ASN A 399 18.51 22.83 -41.59
C ASN A 399 19.98 23.27 -41.77
N ILE A 400 20.79 23.22 -40.71
CA ILE A 400 22.23 23.49 -40.75
C ILE A 400 22.98 22.18 -40.58
N PRO A 401 24.15 21.99 -41.23
CA PRO A 401 24.98 20.82 -41.01
C PRO A 401 25.24 20.61 -39.50
N ARG A 402 25.07 19.37 -39.03
CA ARG A 402 25.33 18.97 -37.64
C ARG A 402 24.44 19.64 -36.59
N SER A 403 23.29 20.18 -36.97
CA SER A 403 22.28 20.65 -36.03
C SER A 403 21.13 19.64 -35.87
N TYR A 404 20.45 19.71 -34.74
CA TYR A 404 19.22 18.95 -34.47
C TYR A 404 18.15 19.88 -33.94
N ARG A 405 16.88 19.52 -34.18
CA ARG A 405 15.73 20.23 -33.62
C ARG A 405 14.74 19.23 -33.05
N LEU A 406 14.10 19.61 -31.95
CA LEU A 406 12.99 18.88 -31.37
C LEU A 406 11.70 19.43 -31.99
N LYS A 407 10.98 18.59 -32.73
CA LYS A 407 9.66 18.88 -33.32
C LYS A 407 8.57 18.62 -32.29
N LEU A 408 8.51 19.45 -31.27
CA LEU A 408 7.47 19.42 -30.25
C LEU A 408 6.94 20.84 -30.07
N GLU A 409 5.62 20.99 -29.94
CA GLU A 409 5.01 22.31 -29.75
C GLU A 409 5.52 22.93 -28.44
N PRO A 410 5.85 24.24 -28.41
CA PRO A 410 6.42 24.90 -27.22
C PRO A 410 5.60 24.71 -25.94
N GLN A 411 4.27 24.65 -26.06
CA GLN A 411 3.35 24.45 -24.96
C GLN A 411 3.42 23.05 -24.33
N ARG A 412 4.03 22.08 -25.01
CA ARG A 412 4.26 20.70 -24.52
C ARG A 412 5.66 20.52 -23.96
N ILE A 413 6.41 21.62 -23.75
CA ILE A 413 7.78 21.61 -23.25
C ILE A 413 7.81 22.40 -21.94
N HIS A 414 8.12 21.71 -20.85
CA HIS A 414 8.28 22.32 -19.53
C HIS A 414 9.73 22.12 -19.09
N ILE A 415 10.37 23.20 -18.67
CA ILE A 415 11.75 23.18 -18.18
C ILE A 415 11.70 23.83 -16.81
N ILE A 416 12.05 23.05 -15.79
CA ILE A 416 12.00 23.46 -14.40
C ILE A 416 13.44 23.69 -13.97
N GLU A 417 13.76 24.95 -13.72
CA GLU A 417 15.06 25.40 -13.25
C GLU A 417 14.87 25.84 -11.80
N ARG A 418 15.23 24.97 -10.84
CA ARG A 418 15.23 25.40 -9.44
C ARG A 418 16.20 26.57 -9.29
N LYS A 419 15.69 27.73 -8.86
CA LYS A 419 16.54 28.77 -8.29
C LYS A 419 17.01 28.24 -6.93
N LEU A 420 18.30 27.93 -6.84
CA LEU A 420 18.97 27.71 -5.56
C LEU A 420 18.92 28.97 -4.70
#